data_AF-A0A1X4HRU9-F1
#
_entry.id   AF-A0A1X4HRU9-F1
#
_cell.length_a   1.000
_cell.length_b   1.000
_cell.length_c   1.000
_cell.angle_alpha   90.00
_cell.angle_beta   90.00
_cell.angle_gamma   90.00
#
_symmetry.space_group_name_H-M   'P 1'
#
loop_
_entity.id
_entity.type
_entity.pdbx_description
1 polymer ?
#
loop_
_entity_poly.entity_id
_entity_poly.type
_entity_poly.pdbx_seq_one_letter_code
_entity_poly.pdbx_strand_id
1 'polypeptide(L)' 'LVRRRADGAVEYLGRTDRQVKIRGNRVEPGEIEAVLNGLPGVDRAAVIARDGTLTAYAVPAPDAGPVDAGSLRAALAD' A
#
# COMPACT_ATOMS: atom_id res chain seq x y z
N LEU A 1 -5.17 -10.60 14.37
CA LEU A 1 -5.20 -12.06 14.62
C LEU A 1 -4.35 -12.35 15.85
N VAL A 2 -4.91 -13.04 16.84
CA VAL A 2 -4.22 -13.34 18.09
C VAL A 2 -4.52 -14.76 18.56
N ARG A 3 -3.65 -15.32 19.39
CA ARG A 3 -3.85 -16.59 20.09
C ARG A 3 -3.57 -16.42 21.58
N ARG A 4 -4.43 -16.98 22.43
CA ARG A 4 -4.17 -17.08 23.87
C ARG A 4 -3.32 -18.33 24.14
N ARG A 5 -2.20 -18.16 24.85
CA ARG A 5 -1.29 -19.24 25.25
C ARG A 5 -1.76 -19.89 26.55
N ALA A 6 -1.22 -21.07 26.86
CA ALA A 6 -1.57 -21.85 28.06
C ALA A 6 -1.24 -21.13 29.37
N ASP A 7 -0.23 -20.26 29.37
CA ASP A 7 0.16 -19.37 30.47
C ASP A 7 -0.75 -18.12 30.61
N GLY A 8 -1.74 -17.96 29.72
CA GLY A 8 -2.66 -16.84 29.70
C GLY A 8 -2.17 -15.62 28.91
N ALA A 9 -0.96 -15.62 28.37
CA ALA A 9 -0.46 -14.54 27.53
C ALA A 9 -1.16 -14.48 26.16
N VAL A 10 -1.20 -13.29 25.55
CA VAL A 10 -1.72 -13.09 24.19
C VAL A 10 -0.57 -12.98 23.21
N GLU A 11 -0.56 -13.87 22.24
CA GLU A 11 0.39 -13.87 21.14
C GLU A 11 -0.20 -13.21 19.90
N TYR A 12 0.53 -12.24 19.35
CA TYR A 12 0.17 -11.60 18.10
C TYR A 12 0.58 -12.48 16.92
N LEU A 13 -0.39 -12.82 16.06
CA LEU A 13 -0.17 -13.69 14.90
C LEU A 13 -0.22 -12.93 13.56
N GLY A 14 -0.42 -11.61 13.61
CA GLY A 14 -0.56 -10.77 12.42
C GLY A 14 -1.95 -10.17 12.28
N ARG A 15 -2.27 -9.74 11.06
CA ARG A 15 -3.55 -9.11 10.71
C ARG A 15 -4.26 -9.93 9.64
N THR A 16 -5.57 -9.73 9.53
CA THR A 16 -6.41 -10.32 8.48
C THR A 16 -6.67 -9.35 7.32
N ASP A 17 -6.29 -8.09 7.49
CA ASP A 17 -6.44 -7.02 6.51
C ASP A 17 -5.07 -6.61 5.92
N ARG A 18 -5.11 -5.63 5.01
CA ARG A 18 -3.94 -5.13 4.28
C ARG A 18 -3.17 -4.02 5.00
N GLN A 19 -3.58 -3.66 6.21
CA GLN A 19 -2.92 -2.62 6.99
C GLN A 19 -1.51 -3.04 7.39
N VAL A 20 -0.56 -2.12 7.22
CA VAL A 20 0.85 -2.35 7.61
C VAL A 20 1.34 -1.32 8.61
N LYS A 21 2.42 -1.67 9.31
CA LYS A 21 3.18 -0.73 10.14
C LYS A 21 4.55 -0.51 9.53
N ILE A 22 4.87 0.73 9.15
CA ILE A 22 6.18 1.12 8.61
C ILE A 22 6.79 2.14 9.57
N ARG A 23 7.91 1.77 10.22
CA ARG A 23 8.62 2.63 11.18
C ARG A 23 7.70 3.20 12.27
N GLY A 24 6.78 2.38 12.80
CA GLY A 24 5.81 2.78 13.81
C GLY A 24 4.53 3.41 13.28
N ASN A 25 4.51 3.84 12.00
CA ASN A 25 3.35 4.48 11.38
C ASN A 25 2.36 3.45 10.86
N ARG A 26 1.08 3.66 11.18
CA ARG A 26 -0.04 2.88 10.67
C ARG A 26 -0.36 3.38 9.25
N VAL A 27 -0.20 2.53 8.25
CA VAL A 27 -0.46 2.86 6.85
C VAL A 27 -1.56 1.96 6.31
N GLU A 28 -2.49 2.55 5.56
CA GLU A 28 -3.51 1.85 4.79
C GLU A 28 -3.12 1.87 3.30
N PRO A 29 -2.53 0.80 2.74
CA PRO A 29 -2.12 0.79 1.33
C PRO A 29 -3.25 1.13 0.36
N GLY A 30 -4.49 0.76 0.71
CA GLY A 30 -5.68 1.06 -0.09
C GLY A 30 -5.96 2.55 -0.27
N GLU A 31 -5.52 3.42 0.66
CA GLU A 31 -5.65 4.87 0.53
C GLU A 31 -4.74 5.40 -0.59
N ILE A 32 -3.50 4.92 -0.64
CA ILE A 32 -2.53 5.28 -1.69
C ILE A 32 -2.98 4.68 -3.04
N GLU A 33 -3.48 3.45 -3.05
CA GLU A 33 -4.08 2.83 -4.24
C GLU A 33 -5.24 3.67 -4.78
N ALA A 34 -6.13 4.16 -3.91
CA ALA A 34 -7.26 5.00 -4.31
C ALA A 34 -6.82 6.32 -4.94
N VAL A 35 -5.81 6.99 -4.37
CA VAL A 35 -5.27 8.23 -4.95
C VAL A 35 -4.61 7.94 -6.30
N LEU A 36 -3.76 6.91 -6.40
CA LEU A 36 -3.11 6.53 -7.65
C LEU A 36 -4.10 6.17 -8.76
N ASN A 37 -5.18 5.44 -8.42
CA ASN A 37 -6.25 5.11 -9.37
C ASN A 37 -7.06 6.34 -9.84
N GLY A 38 -7.00 7.44 -9.10
CA GLY A 38 -7.62 8.71 -9.49
C GLY A 38 -6.77 9.57 -10.42
N LEU A 39 -5.49 9.23 -10.64
CA LEU A 39 -4.59 10.03 -11.45
C LEU A 39 -4.81 9.78 -12.96
N PRO A 40 -4.74 10.84 -13.80
CA PRO A 40 -4.80 10.68 -15.24
C PRO A 40 -3.72 9.71 -15.75
N GLY A 41 -4.12 8.79 -16.62
CA GLY A 41 -3.22 7.82 -17.24
C GLY A 41 -2.95 6.56 -16.43
N VAL A 42 -3.55 6.39 -15.24
CA VAL A 42 -3.49 5.13 -14.46
C VAL A 42 -4.82 4.37 -14.59
N ASP A 43 -4.78 3.11 -15.03
CA ASP A 43 -5.94 2.19 -15.00
C ASP A 43 -6.12 1.63 -13.59
N ARG A 44 -5.03 1.05 -13.06
CA ARG A 44 -5.02 0.32 -11.80
C ARG A 44 -3.69 0.46 -11.09
N ALA A 45 -3.73 0.50 -9.77
CA ALA A 45 -2.57 0.52 -8.91
C ALA A 45 -2.71 -0.48 -7.76
N ALA A 46 -1.58 -1.04 -7.35
CA ALA A 46 -1.46 -1.88 -6.17
C ALA A 46 -0.24 -1.45 -5.34
N VAL A 47 -0.42 -1.34 -4.03
CA VAL A 47 0.62 -0.92 -3.09
C VAL A 47 0.90 -2.04 -2.10
N ILE A 48 2.18 -2.37 -1.99
CA ILE A 48 2.68 -3.39 -1.05
C ILE A 48 3.73 -2.80 -0.12
N ALA A 49 3.85 -3.39 1.06
CA ALA A 49 4.99 -3.19 1.93
C ALA A 49 6.06 -4.24 1.62
N ARG A 50 7.29 -3.79 1.36
CA ARG A 50 8.46 -4.65 1.15
C ARG A 50 9.69 -4.01 1.77
N ASP A 51 10.45 -4.80 2.52
CA ASP A 51 11.73 -4.39 3.12
C ASP A 51 11.64 -3.08 3.93
N GLY A 52 10.51 -2.89 4.65
CA GLY A 52 10.27 -1.69 5.46
C GLY A 52 9.94 -0.43 4.65
N THR A 53 9.56 -0.57 3.38
CA THR A 53 9.16 0.53 2.48
C THR A 53 7.85 0.21 1.78
N LEU A 54 7.21 1.23 1.20
CA LEU A 54 6.04 1.06 0.33
C LEU A 54 6.51 1.05 -1.14
N THR A 55 6.00 0.08 -1.90
CA THR A 55 6.20 -0.01 -3.34
C THR A 55 4.85 -0.03 -4.02
N ALA A 56 4.66 0.88 -4.99
CA ALA A 56 3.48 0.94 -5.83
C ALA A 56 3.79 0.35 -7.20
N TYR A 57 2.85 -0.44 -7.73
CA TYR A 57 2.81 -0.88 -9.12
C TYR A 57 1.62 -0.19 -9.77
N ALA A 58 1.81 0.38 -10.96
CA ALA A 58 0.77 1.06 -11.72
C ALA A 58 0.65 0.44 -13.11
N VAL A 59 -0.58 0.27 -13.57
CA VAL A 59 -0.94 -0.13 -14.92
C VAL A 59 -1.36 1.14 -15.67
N PRO A 60 -0.73 1.49 -16.80
CA PRO A 60 -1.19 2.59 -17.63
C PRO A 60 -2.62 2.40 -18.12
N ALA A 61 -3.38 3.48 -18.23
CA ALA A 61 -4.68 3.47 -18.88
C ALA A 61 -4.57 2.98 -20.33
N PRO A 62 -5.62 2.33 -20.88
CA PRO A 62 -5.69 2.02 -22.30
C PRO A 62 -5.40 3.29 -23.12
N ASP A 63 -4.55 3.17 -24.13
CA ASP A 63 -4.11 4.27 -25.01
C ASP A 63 -3.30 5.41 -24.34
N ALA A 64 -3.01 5.30 -23.04
CA ALA A 64 -2.03 6.16 -22.38
C ALA A 64 -0.60 5.69 -22.74
N GLY A 65 0.28 6.67 -22.95
CA GLY A 65 1.72 6.41 -23.01
C GLY A 65 2.26 5.87 -21.67
N PRO A 66 3.56 5.51 -21.62
CA PRO A 66 4.20 5.09 -20.38
C PRO A 66 3.95 6.10 -19.26
N VAL A 67 3.52 5.61 -18.10
CA VAL A 67 3.35 6.45 -16.92
C VAL A 67 4.70 6.63 -16.23
N ASP A 68 5.12 7.88 -16.07
CA ASP A 68 6.37 8.19 -15.37
C ASP A 68 6.22 8.04 -13.85
N ALA A 69 7.08 7.23 -13.26
CA ALA A 69 7.06 6.96 -11.82
C ALA A 69 7.42 8.20 -10.99
N GLY A 70 8.25 9.11 -11.50
CA GLY A 70 8.57 10.37 -10.82
C GLY A 70 7.35 11.27 -10.67
N SER A 71 6.59 11.41 -11.76
CA SER A 71 5.34 12.18 -11.82
C SER A 71 4.28 11.60 -10.87
N LEU A 72 4.13 10.27 -10.81
CA LEU A 72 3.23 9.64 -9.84
C LEU A 72 3.64 9.91 -8.38
N ARG A 73 4.94 9.89 -8.08
CA ARG A 73 5.44 10.20 -6.73
C ARG A 73 5.20 11.64 -6.35
N ALA A 74 5.37 12.57 -7.29
CA ALA A 74 5.11 13.99 -7.07
C ALA A 74 3.62 14.23 -6.77
N ALA A 75 2.71 13.61 -7.52
CA ALA A 75 1.27 13.74 -7.31
C ALA A 75 0.77 13.17 -5.96
N LEU A 76 1.54 12.29 -5.30
CA LEU A 76 1.24 11.77 -3.96
C LEU A 76 1.80 12.63 -2.82
N ALA A 77 2.61 13.65 -3.12
CA ALA A 77 3.25 14.50 -2.13
C ALA A 77 2.43 15.75 -1.76
N ASP A 78 1.34 16.01 -2.49
CA ASP A 78 0.37 17.07 -2.25
C ASP A 78 -0.72 16.63 -1.25
#